data_AF-A0A8D8GSF3-F1
#
_entry.id   AF-A0A8D8GSF3-F1
#
_cell.length_a   1.000
_cell.length_b   1.000
_cell.length_c   1.000
_cell.angle_alpha   90.00
_cell.angle_beta   90.00
_cell.angle_gamma   90.00
#
_symmetry.space_group_name_H-M   'P 1'
#
loop_
_entity.id
_entity.type
_entity.pdbx_description
1 polymer ?
#
loop_
_entity_poly.entity_id
_entity_poly.type
_entity_poly.pdbx_seq_one_letter_code
_entity_poly.pdbx_strand_id
1 'polypeptide(L)'
;LGSNLRRMGESWIQYVRKIDHLLKAAVYNSSLITLKNIEKALTESHHPILSIEIVLDRTGVVYQPTLAHVEVMLKRLTTEVTTTIKIIPTLCQKFQIDAGENIYDAFLNDEQYVNEERKIKTAIITTIENLVAFKEKWNVFRPFWSVNRTSFIEKFKLASMTSDAFQKNIEKFDELLNQLTTQNELTTCECVHVDAQKLKYAITNHIHDWQLKYIEYLKCVSYGLIIDFNNKLNQNMQSMSIVPKEVEELIELEATFNNCFDDIPCMMLTIENIVRYFDVLEKYVSDILPEALNLRKKIHEIW
;
A
#
# COMPACT_ATOMS: atom_id res chain seq x y z
N LEU A 1 81.20 -21.80 13.72
CA LEU A 1 80.11 -21.97 12.72
C LEU A 1 78.74 -22.16 13.38
N GLY A 2 78.58 -23.04 14.38
CA GLY A 2 77.29 -23.28 15.05
C GLY A 2 76.69 -22.10 15.84
N SER A 3 77.51 -21.20 16.40
CA SER A 3 77.02 -20.02 17.14
C SER A 3 76.41 -18.93 16.24
N ASN A 4 76.98 -18.72 15.06
CA ASN A 4 76.48 -17.74 14.09
C ASN A 4 75.17 -18.22 13.43
N LEU A 5 75.05 -19.51 13.13
CA LEU A 5 73.79 -20.08 12.61
C LEU A 5 72.64 -19.97 13.62
N ARG A 6 72.91 -20.19 14.91
CA ARG A 6 71.91 -20.02 15.98
C ARG A 6 71.43 -18.58 16.11
N ARG A 7 72.36 -17.61 16.15
CA ARG A 7 72.01 -16.17 16.19
C ARG A 7 71.24 -15.72 14.95
N MET A 8 71.58 -16.26 13.79
CA MET A 8 70.87 -15.97 12.53
C MET A 8 69.44 -16.53 12.54
N GLY A 9 69.24 -17.74 13.09
CA GLY A 9 67.91 -18.31 13.31
C GLY A 9 67.06 -17.49 14.30
N GLU A 10 67.65 -17.04 15.41
CA GLU A 10 66.97 -16.17 16.39
C GLU A 10 66.59 -14.81 15.80
N SER A 11 67.48 -14.19 15.02
CA SER A 11 67.18 -12.92 14.32
C SER A 11 66.10 -13.09 13.26
N TRP A 12 66.07 -14.22 12.54
CA TRP A 12 65.00 -14.55 11.59
C TRP A 12 63.64 -14.72 12.28
N ILE A 13 63.61 -15.44 13.41
CA ILE A 13 62.39 -15.61 14.22
C ILE A 13 61.85 -14.26 14.70
N GLN A 14 62.71 -13.37 15.20
CA GLN A 14 62.30 -12.02 15.61
C GLN A 14 61.77 -11.17 14.45
N TYR A 15 62.41 -11.25 13.28
CA TYR A 15 61.95 -10.58 12.08
C TYR A 15 60.56 -11.08 11.64
N VAL A 16 60.38 -12.40 11.55
CA VAL A 16 59.09 -13.00 11.17
C VAL A 16 57.98 -12.61 12.15
N ARG A 17 58.24 -12.60 13.47
CA ARG A 17 57.27 -12.15 14.48
C ARG A 17 56.89 -10.67 14.29
N LYS A 18 57.86 -9.80 13.97
CA LYS A 18 57.59 -8.37 13.76
C LYS A 18 56.74 -8.13 12.50
N ILE A 19 57.02 -8.85 11.41
CA ILE A 19 56.23 -8.77 10.19
C ILE A 19 54.83 -9.36 10.39
N ASP A 20 54.69 -10.48 11.09
CA ASP A 20 53.38 -11.08 11.42
C ASP A 20 52.51 -10.12 12.26
N HIS A 21 53.11 -9.41 13.22
CA HIS A 21 52.42 -8.37 13.99
C HIS A 21 51.95 -7.20 13.12
N LEU A 22 52.81 -6.71 12.20
CA LEU A 22 52.44 -5.65 11.27
C LEU A 22 51.32 -6.10 10.30
N LEU A 23 51.38 -7.34 9.82
CA LEU A 23 50.35 -7.93 8.96
C LEU A 23 49.00 -8.01 9.72
N LYS A 24 49.01 -8.51 10.96
CA LYS A 24 47.82 -8.56 11.83
C LYS A 24 47.22 -7.17 12.02
N ALA A 25 48.03 -6.17 12.36
CA ALA A 25 47.59 -4.79 12.55
C ALA A 25 47.01 -4.18 11.26
N ALA A 26 47.62 -4.46 10.10
CA ALA A 26 47.14 -3.95 8.81
C ALA A 26 45.79 -4.57 8.42
N VAL A 27 45.64 -5.89 8.55
CA VAL A 27 44.38 -6.62 8.28
C VAL A 27 43.28 -6.15 9.22
N TYR A 28 43.61 -5.99 10.50
CA TYR A 28 42.70 -5.46 11.51
C TYR A 28 42.18 -4.07 11.12
N ASN A 29 43.10 -3.14 10.85
CA ASN A 29 42.73 -1.76 10.52
C ASN A 29 41.92 -1.69 9.20
N SER A 30 42.32 -2.45 8.19
CA SER A 30 41.58 -2.53 6.92
C SER A 30 40.15 -3.04 7.12
N SER A 31 39.97 -4.07 7.94
CA SER A 31 38.65 -4.66 8.22
C SER A 31 37.78 -3.69 9.02
N LEU A 32 38.35 -3.03 10.03
CA LEU A 32 37.65 -2.04 10.84
C LEU A 32 37.23 -0.82 10.02
N ILE A 33 38.09 -0.32 9.13
CA ILE A 33 37.75 0.76 8.19
C ILE A 33 36.61 0.33 7.27
N THR A 34 36.63 -0.91 6.79
CA THR A 34 35.56 -1.46 5.94
C THR A 34 34.23 -1.51 6.69
N LEU A 35 34.22 -1.97 7.94
CA LEU A 35 33.02 -2.00 8.78
C LEU A 35 32.47 -0.60 9.08
N LYS A 36 33.35 0.36 9.36
CA LYS A 36 32.97 1.78 9.54
C LYS A 36 32.37 2.38 8.26
N ASN A 37 32.93 2.05 7.11
CA ASN A 37 32.37 2.49 5.83
C ASN A 37 30.99 1.86 5.57
N ILE A 38 30.77 0.60 5.96
CA ILE A 38 29.45 -0.04 5.89
C ILE A 38 28.48 0.67 6.83
N GLU A 39 28.84 0.89 8.10
CA GLU A 39 28.00 1.62 9.06
C GLU A 39 27.61 3.02 8.56
N LYS A 40 28.58 3.75 8.02
CA LYS A 40 28.36 5.05 7.38
C LYS A 40 27.42 4.95 6.18
N ALA A 41 27.61 3.96 5.30
CA ALA A 41 26.74 3.76 4.14
C ALA A 41 25.31 3.34 4.54
N LEU A 42 25.14 2.67 5.68
CA LEU A 42 23.83 2.29 6.21
C LEU A 42 23.07 3.50 6.79
N THR A 43 23.80 4.45 7.36
CA THR A 43 23.24 5.65 8.01
C THR A 43 23.05 6.82 7.05
N GLU A 44 23.87 6.92 5.99
CA GLU A 44 23.78 8.00 5.01
C GLU A 44 22.63 7.78 4.02
N SER A 45 21.64 8.67 4.07
CA SER A 45 20.42 8.60 3.23
C SER A 45 20.62 9.03 1.77
N HIS A 46 21.83 9.46 1.39
CA HIS A 46 22.10 10.03 0.06
C HIS A 46 22.37 8.99 -1.03
N HIS A 47 22.73 7.76 -0.64
CA HIS A 47 23.07 6.67 -1.55
C HIS A 47 22.40 5.37 -1.11
N PRO A 48 21.13 5.12 -1.50
CA PRO A 48 20.47 3.88 -1.15
C PRO A 48 21.20 2.69 -1.78
N ILE A 49 21.53 1.71 -0.94
CA ILE A 49 22.24 0.49 -1.30
C ILE A 49 21.25 -0.56 -1.83
N LEU A 50 20.03 -0.54 -1.31
CA LEU A 50 18.98 -1.50 -1.60
C LEU A 50 17.76 -0.77 -2.17
N SER A 51 17.09 -1.40 -3.12
CA SER A 51 15.78 -0.97 -3.59
C SER A 51 14.78 -2.07 -3.30
N ILE A 52 13.69 -1.72 -2.61
CA ILE A 52 12.59 -2.62 -2.29
C ILE A 52 11.30 -2.06 -2.87
N GLU A 53 10.46 -2.95 -3.37
CA GLU A 53 9.15 -2.57 -3.90
C GLU A 53 8.07 -2.89 -2.87
N ILE A 54 7.06 -2.05 -2.80
CA ILE A 54 5.82 -2.34 -2.06
C ILE A 54 4.75 -2.77 -3.05
N VAL A 55 4.19 -3.95 -2.81
CA VAL A 55 3.14 -4.54 -3.64
C VAL A 55 1.92 -4.85 -2.79
N LEU A 56 0.73 -4.67 -3.38
CA LEU A 56 -0.53 -5.11 -2.80
C LEU A 56 -0.77 -6.59 -3.16
N ASP A 57 -0.75 -7.47 -2.17
CA ASP A 57 -1.17 -8.87 -2.34
C ASP A 57 -2.59 -9.09 -1.77
N ARG A 58 -3.20 -10.24 -2.08
CA ARG A 58 -4.59 -10.60 -1.74
C ARG A 58 -4.92 -10.48 -0.25
N THR A 59 -3.91 -10.52 0.63
CA THR A 59 -4.06 -10.45 2.08
C THR A 59 -3.50 -9.16 2.70
N GLY A 60 -2.88 -8.27 1.92
CA GLY A 60 -2.38 -6.97 2.41
C GLY A 60 -1.14 -6.43 1.68
N VAL A 61 -0.57 -5.37 2.25
CA VAL A 61 0.64 -4.70 1.75
C VAL A 61 1.87 -5.54 2.12
N VAL A 62 2.65 -5.96 1.13
CA VAL A 62 3.84 -6.80 1.29
C VAL A 62 5.04 -6.13 0.62
N TYR A 63 6.21 -6.24 1.27
CA TYR A 63 7.48 -5.82 0.71
C TYR A 63 8.08 -6.95 -0.13
N GLN A 64 8.60 -6.60 -1.31
CA GLN A 64 9.32 -7.50 -2.17
C GLN A 64 10.70 -6.89 -2.49
N PRO A 65 11.81 -7.47 -2.00
CA PRO A 65 11.94 -8.62 -1.09
C PRO A 65 11.40 -8.35 0.33
N THR A 66 11.14 -9.40 1.11
CA THR A 66 10.58 -9.28 2.47
C THR A 66 11.56 -8.58 3.43
N LEU A 67 11.03 -7.91 4.46
CA LEU A 67 11.86 -7.23 5.49
C LEU A 67 12.88 -8.17 6.15
N ALA A 68 12.49 -9.43 6.41
CA ALA A 68 13.41 -10.43 6.94
C ALA A 68 14.56 -10.74 5.96
N HIS A 69 14.29 -10.73 4.66
CA HIS A 69 15.31 -10.94 3.64
C HIS A 69 16.27 -9.74 3.54
N VAL A 70 15.74 -8.52 3.67
CA VAL A 70 16.55 -7.29 3.75
C VAL A 70 17.48 -7.34 4.97
N GLU A 71 16.94 -7.70 6.14
CA GLU A 71 17.74 -7.85 7.37
C GLU A 71 18.87 -8.88 7.20
N VAL A 72 18.57 -10.04 6.60
CA VAL A 72 19.57 -11.08 6.33
C VAL A 72 20.63 -10.60 5.34
N MET A 73 20.24 -9.90 4.27
CA MET A 73 21.20 -9.31 3.31
C MET A 73 22.14 -8.31 3.99
N LEU A 74 21.61 -7.42 4.82
CA LEU A 74 22.42 -6.43 5.54
C LEU A 74 23.39 -7.09 6.52
N LYS A 75 22.92 -8.09 7.28
CA LYS A 75 23.78 -8.89 8.17
C LYS A 75 24.85 -9.70 7.42
N ARG A 76 24.55 -10.12 6.19
CA ARG A 76 25.50 -10.88 5.36
C ARG A 76 26.72 -10.05 5.00
N LEU A 77 26.57 -8.75 4.72
CA LEU A 77 27.70 -7.85 4.42
C LEU A 77 28.73 -7.82 5.56
N THR A 78 28.25 -7.68 6.81
CA THR A 78 29.12 -7.70 8.01
C THR A 78 29.79 -9.07 8.20
N THR A 79 29.04 -10.15 7.93
CA THR A 79 29.54 -11.52 8.06
C THR A 79 30.60 -11.84 7.01
N GLU A 80 30.42 -11.41 5.76
CA GLU A 80 31.38 -11.61 4.67
C GLU A 80 32.73 -10.98 4.96
N VAL A 81 32.76 -9.74 5.46
CA VAL A 81 34.00 -9.06 5.90
C VAL A 81 34.71 -9.90 6.97
N THR A 82 33.95 -10.39 7.96
CA THR A 82 34.51 -11.19 9.06
C THR A 82 35.02 -12.56 8.57
N THR A 83 34.34 -13.21 7.63
CA THR A 83 34.78 -14.49 7.06
C THR A 83 36.01 -14.36 6.16
N THR A 84 36.22 -13.21 5.52
CA THR A 84 37.39 -12.97 4.67
C THR A 84 38.68 -12.94 5.50
N ILE A 85 38.60 -12.44 6.75
CA ILE A 85 39.72 -12.41 7.70
C ILE A 85 40.14 -13.84 8.09
N LYS A 86 39.21 -14.79 8.15
CA LYS A 86 39.47 -16.20 8.51
C LYS A 86 40.42 -16.90 7.53
N ILE A 87 40.44 -16.48 6.27
CA ILE A 87 41.22 -17.13 5.22
C ILE A 87 42.71 -16.76 5.32
N ILE A 88 43.07 -15.66 6.00
CA ILE A 88 44.44 -15.15 6.05
C ILE A 88 45.26 -15.98 7.06
N PRO A 89 46.22 -16.82 6.60
CA PRO A 89 47.07 -17.57 7.50
C PRO A 89 48.08 -16.64 8.17
N THR A 90 48.39 -16.89 9.45
CA THR A 90 49.50 -16.17 10.11
C THR A 90 50.84 -16.62 9.51
N LEU A 91 51.77 -15.68 9.36
CA LEU A 91 53.14 -16.00 8.92
C LEU A 91 53.82 -16.88 9.96
N CYS A 92 53.53 -16.67 11.25
CA CYS A 92 54.03 -17.52 12.33
C CYS A 92 53.55 -18.98 12.23
N GLN A 93 52.29 -19.24 11.83
CA GLN A 93 51.82 -20.60 11.53
C GLN A 93 52.47 -21.18 10.28
N LYS A 94 52.61 -20.38 9.21
CA LYS A 94 53.20 -20.83 7.94
C LYS A 94 54.67 -21.24 8.09
N PHE A 95 55.41 -20.58 8.98
CA PHE A 95 56.80 -20.90 9.27
C PHE A 95 56.98 -21.82 10.49
N GLN A 96 55.90 -22.30 11.12
CA GLN A 96 55.91 -23.16 12.32
C GLN A 96 56.71 -22.58 13.49
N ILE A 97 56.76 -21.24 13.61
CA ILE A 97 57.61 -20.54 14.57
C ILE A 97 56.92 -20.38 15.92
N ASP A 98 55.58 -20.32 15.95
CA ASP A 98 54.71 -20.42 17.13
C ASP A 98 53.26 -20.58 16.67
N ALA A 99 52.52 -21.52 17.26
CA ALA A 99 51.06 -21.64 17.07
C ALA A 99 50.36 -20.59 17.96
N GLY A 100 50.53 -19.30 17.64
CA GLY A 100 49.77 -18.23 18.29
C GLY A 100 48.29 -18.25 17.90
N GLU A 101 47.47 -17.46 18.61
CA GLU A 101 46.06 -17.26 18.29
C GLU A 101 45.87 -16.83 16.83
N ASN A 102 44.80 -17.34 16.20
CA ASN A 102 44.42 -16.97 14.85
C ASN A 102 44.04 -15.49 14.81
N ILE A 103 44.36 -14.82 13.69
CA ILE A 103 43.99 -13.40 13.44
C ILE A 103 42.48 -13.19 13.62
N TYR A 104 41.70 -14.21 13.27
CA TYR A 104 40.25 -14.23 13.39
C TYR A 104 39.75 -14.15 14.83
N ASP A 105 40.29 -14.96 15.74
CA ASP A 105 39.84 -15.03 17.13
C ASP A 105 40.24 -13.75 17.90
N ALA A 106 41.43 -13.23 17.60
CA ALA A 106 41.89 -11.94 18.13
C ALA A 106 41.03 -10.76 17.63
N PHE A 107 40.54 -10.83 16.40
CA PHE A 107 39.68 -9.79 15.82
C PHE A 107 38.26 -9.81 16.42
N LEU A 108 37.68 -11.00 16.62
CA LEU A 108 36.33 -11.14 17.19
C LEU A 108 36.22 -10.66 18.65
N ASN A 109 37.29 -10.84 19.43
CA ASN A 109 37.32 -10.46 20.85
C ASN A 109 37.65 -8.98 21.06
N ASP A 110 37.93 -8.23 20.00
CA ASP A 110 38.31 -6.82 20.10
C ASP A 110 37.11 -5.91 20.42
N GLU A 111 37.26 -5.05 21.42
CA GLU A 111 36.23 -4.10 21.83
C GLU A 111 35.78 -3.15 20.71
N GLN A 112 36.70 -2.74 19.81
CA GLN A 112 36.35 -1.85 18.70
C GLN A 112 35.50 -2.57 17.67
N TYR A 113 35.81 -3.84 17.36
CA TYR A 113 34.98 -4.66 16.47
C TYR A 113 33.58 -4.84 17.05
N VAL A 114 33.47 -5.27 18.31
CA VAL A 114 32.19 -5.46 19.00
C VAL A 114 31.38 -4.16 19.04
N ASN A 115 32.04 -3.01 19.20
CA ASN A 115 31.37 -1.72 19.19
C ASN A 115 30.83 -1.34 17.80
N GLU A 116 31.60 -1.51 16.73
CA GLU A 116 31.13 -1.22 15.37
C GLU A 116 30.05 -2.23 14.92
N GLU A 117 30.19 -3.51 15.26
CA GLU A 117 29.16 -4.52 14.98
C GLU A 117 27.83 -4.16 15.66
N ARG A 118 27.87 -3.65 16.91
CA ARG A 118 26.69 -3.17 17.62
C ARG A 118 26.05 -1.99 16.91
N LYS A 119 26.82 -1.00 16.47
CA LYS A 119 26.27 0.15 15.73
C LYS A 119 25.60 -0.27 14.43
N ILE A 120 26.22 -1.18 13.68
CA ILE A 120 25.64 -1.74 12.45
C ILE A 120 24.31 -2.44 12.77
N LYS A 121 24.26 -3.29 13.81
CA LYS A 121 23.02 -3.96 14.23
C LYS A 121 21.93 -2.96 14.59
N THR A 122 22.26 -1.91 15.34
CA THR A 122 21.32 -0.84 15.69
C THR A 122 20.82 -0.10 14.45
N ALA A 123 21.72 0.26 13.52
CA ALA A 123 21.33 0.91 12.27
C ALA A 123 20.34 0.04 11.47
N ILE A 124 20.61 -1.26 11.33
CA ILE A 124 19.70 -2.20 10.66
C ILE A 124 18.32 -2.24 11.33
N ILE A 125 18.27 -2.27 12.68
CA ILE A 125 17.01 -2.26 13.42
C ILE A 125 16.24 -0.96 13.16
N THR A 126 16.90 0.19 13.26
CA THR A 126 16.28 1.50 12.97
C THR A 126 15.75 1.57 11.55
N THR A 127 16.50 1.07 10.56
CA THR A 127 16.02 0.99 9.16
C THR A 127 14.74 0.16 9.07
N ILE A 128 14.69 -1.00 9.72
CA ILE A 128 13.50 -1.89 9.71
C ILE A 128 12.31 -1.22 10.39
N GLU A 129 12.52 -0.56 11.53
CA GLU A 129 11.46 0.19 12.24
C GLU A 129 10.89 1.31 11.37
N ASN A 130 11.76 2.06 10.67
CA ASN A 130 11.35 3.09 9.73
C ASN A 130 10.55 2.52 8.55
N LEU A 131 10.95 1.36 8.02
CA LEU A 131 10.19 0.66 6.97
C LEU A 131 8.82 0.20 7.48
N VAL A 132 8.73 -0.35 8.69
CA VAL A 132 7.44 -0.73 9.30
C VAL A 132 6.55 0.50 9.49
N ALA A 133 7.09 1.60 10.01
CA ALA A 133 6.35 2.86 10.16
C ALA A 133 5.87 3.41 8.80
N PHE A 134 6.68 3.28 7.75
CA PHE A 134 6.27 3.65 6.39
C PHE A 134 5.10 2.80 5.91
N LYS A 135 5.15 1.48 6.11
CA LYS A 135 4.04 0.56 5.79
C LYS A 135 2.74 0.95 6.52
N GLU A 136 2.83 1.32 7.80
CA GLU A 136 1.66 1.71 8.59
C GLU A 136 0.95 2.96 8.02
N LYS A 137 1.66 3.89 7.38
CA LYS A 137 1.02 5.03 6.70
C LYS A 137 0.08 4.57 5.58
N TRP A 138 0.40 3.46 4.91
CA TRP A 138 -0.46 2.89 3.87
C TRP A 138 -1.68 2.17 4.44
N ASN A 139 -1.67 1.75 5.71
CA ASN A 139 -2.82 1.05 6.32
C ASN A 139 -4.10 1.91 6.38
N VAL A 140 -4.01 3.23 6.22
CA VAL A 140 -5.19 4.12 6.09
C VAL A 140 -6.08 3.70 4.92
N PHE A 141 -5.48 3.19 3.84
CA PHE A 141 -6.19 2.73 2.65
C PHE A 141 -6.68 1.27 2.77
N ARG A 142 -6.34 0.56 3.86
CA ARG A 142 -6.71 -0.84 4.12
C ARG A 142 -8.19 -1.15 3.98
N PRO A 143 -9.12 -0.33 4.50
CA PRO A 143 -10.55 -0.60 4.36
C PRO A 143 -11.00 -0.72 2.89
N PHE A 144 -10.33 -0.10 1.93
CA PHE A 144 -10.79 -0.06 0.54
C PHE A 144 -10.29 -1.22 -0.33
N TRP A 145 -9.16 -1.84 0.01
CA TRP A 145 -8.72 -3.09 -0.64
C TRP A 145 -9.08 -4.36 0.14
N SER A 146 -9.27 -4.27 1.47
CA SER A 146 -9.61 -5.44 2.31
C SER A 146 -11.09 -5.73 2.38
N VAL A 147 -11.95 -4.75 2.06
CA VAL A 147 -13.38 -4.98 2.07
C VAL A 147 -13.79 -5.81 0.86
N ASN A 148 -14.47 -6.92 1.16
CA ASN A 148 -15.01 -7.83 0.19
C ASN A 148 -15.97 -7.09 -0.75
N ARG A 149 -15.70 -7.18 -2.06
CA ARG A 149 -16.40 -6.44 -3.13
C ARG A 149 -17.93 -6.58 -3.05
N THR A 150 -18.40 -7.75 -2.63
CA THR A 150 -19.82 -8.09 -2.49
C THR A 150 -20.42 -7.58 -1.18
N SER A 151 -19.75 -7.75 -0.05
CA SER A 151 -20.27 -7.34 1.26
C SER A 151 -20.40 -5.82 1.41
N PHE A 152 -19.55 -5.02 0.73
CA PHE A 152 -19.74 -3.57 0.69
C PHE A 152 -21.01 -3.24 -0.07
N ILE A 153 -21.14 -3.70 -1.33
CA ILE A 153 -22.31 -3.44 -2.18
C ILE A 153 -23.60 -3.94 -1.52
N GLU A 154 -23.59 -5.08 -0.84
CA GLU A 154 -24.73 -5.57 -0.07
C GLU A 154 -25.09 -4.65 1.09
N LYS A 155 -24.11 -4.14 1.85
CA LYS A 155 -24.36 -3.11 2.87
C LYS A 155 -24.94 -1.83 2.25
N PHE A 156 -24.52 -1.45 1.05
CA PHE A 156 -25.09 -0.29 0.34
C PHE A 156 -26.51 -0.54 -0.17
N LYS A 157 -26.79 -1.74 -0.69
CA LYS A 157 -28.13 -2.16 -1.10
C LYS A 157 -29.10 -2.19 0.07
N LEU A 158 -28.66 -2.67 1.23
CA LEU A 158 -29.45 -2.73 2.45
C LEU A 158 -29.70 -1.36 3.09
N ALA A 159 -28.84 -0.36 2.83
CA ALA A 159 -28.91 0.95 3.47
C ALA A 159 -29.78 1.98 2.74
N SER A 160 -30.48 1.63 1.65
CA SER A 160 -31.38 2.53 0.89
C SER A 160 -30.81 3.95 0.77
N MET A 161 -29.63 4.09 0.16
CA MET A 161 -28.87 5.34 0.21
C MET A 161 -29.60 6.51 -0.46
N THR A 162 -29.69 7.63 0.26
CA THR A 162 -30.14 8.92 -0.27
C THR A 162 -29.14 9.50 -1.27
N SER A 163 -29.59 10.37 -2.18
CA SER A 163 -28.74 11.05 -3.19
C SER A 163 -27.52 11.74 -2.58
N ASP A 164 -27.66 12.32 -1.39
CA ASP A 164 -26.58 13.01 -0.67
C ASP A 164 -25.50 12.05 -0.18
N ALA A 165 -25.90 10.83 0.19
CA ALA A 165 -24.95 9.81 0.59
C ALA A 165 -24.17 9.28 -0.62
N PHE A 166 -24.80 9.25 -1.80
CA PHE A 166 -24.10 8.99 -3.05
C PHE A 166 -23.04 10.03 -3.38
N GLN A 167 -23.43 11.31 -3.34
CA GLN A 167 -22.53 12.43 -3.57
C GLN A 167 -21.30 12.39 -2.63
N LYS A 168 -21.54 12.26 -1.32
CA LYS A 168 -20.47 12.23 -0.31
C LYS A 168 -19.49 11.06 -0.49
N ASN A 169 -19.95 9.92 -0.99
CA ASN A 169 -19.06 8.78 -1.22
C ASN A 169 -18.19 8.97 -2.45
N ILE A 170 -18.72 9.58 -3.52
CA ILE A 170 -17.92 9.92 -4.71
C ILE A 170 -16.85 10.94 -4.33
N GLU A 171 -17.21 11.98 -3.58
CA GLU A 171 -16.26 12.97 -3.07
C GLU A 171 -15.16 12.35 -2.21
N LYS A 172 -15.49 11.36 -1.37
CA LYS A 172 -14.48 10.60 -0.61
C LYS A 172 -13.53 9.81 -1.51
N PHE A 173 -14.03 9.19 -2.58
CA PHE A 173 -13.15 8.48 -3.53
C PHE A 173 -12.19 9.46 -4.23
N ASP A 174 -12.67 10.65 -4.60
CA ASP A 174 -11.84 11.70 -5.21
C ASP A 174 -10.82 12.27 -4.22
N GLU A 175 -11.21 12.51 -2.96
CA GLU A 175 -10.29 12.96 -1.91
C GLU A 175 -9.16 11.94 -1.69
N LEU A 176 -9.49 10.64 -1.69
CA LEU A 176 -8.50 9.58 -1.57
C LEU A 176 -7.56 9.48 -2.78
N LEU A 177 -8.08 9.67 -4.00
CA LEU A 177 -7.25 9.77 -5.20
C LEU A 177 -6.29 10.97 -5.12
N ASN A 178 -6.75 12.11 -4.60
CA ASN A 178 -5.90 13.27 -4.36
C ASN A 178 -4.84 12.99 -3.28
N GLN A 179 -5.21 12.32 -2.20
CA GLN A 179 -4.26 11.89 -1.16
C GLN A 179 -3.22 10.92 -1.71
N LEU A 180 -3.59 9.97 -2.56
CA LEU A 180 -2.64 9.05 -3.22
C LEU A 180 -1.73 9.78 -4.22
N THR A 181 -2.27 10.77 -4.93
CA THR A 181 -1.50 11.56 -5.91
C THR A 181 -0.43 12.41 -5.22
N THR A 182 -0.74 12.94 -4.03
CA THR A 182 0.21 13.74 -3.23
C THR A 182 1.26 12.90 -2.49
N GLN A 183 1.08 11.58 -2.36
CA GLN A 183 2.13 10.71 -1.83
C GLN A 183 3.26 10.52 -2.84
N ASN A 184 4.50 10.63 -2.35
CA ASN A 184 5.71 10.39 -3.13
C ASN A 184 5.79 8.91 -3.53
N GLU A 185 6.06 8.67 -4.82
CA GLU A 185 6.20 7.33 -5.40
C GLU A 185 7.50 6.65 -4.95
N LEU A 186 8.51 7.45 -4.63
CA LEU A 186 9.84 7.01 -4.23
C LEU A 186 10.19 7.68 -2.91
N THR A 187 10.45 6.87 -1.89
CA THR A 187 10.90 7.36 -0.58
C THR A 187 12.17 6.64 -0.18
N THR A 188 13.20 7.40 0.21
CA THR A 188 14.44 6.82 0.74
C THR A 188 14.36 6.76 2.26
N CYS A 189 14.40 5.55 2.81
CA CYS A 189 14.52 5.30 4.25
C CYS A 189 15.96 4.86 4.52
N GLU A 190 16.81 5.80 4.94
CA GLU A 190 18.24 5.56 5.20
C GLU A 190 18.92 4.90 3.98
N CYS A 191 19.40 3.66 4.11
CA CYS A 191 20.07 2.93 3.04
C CYS A 191 19.12 2.17 2.10
N VAL A 192 17.81 2.24 2.31
CA VAL A 192 16.81 1.51 1.53
C VAL A 192 15.92 2.47 0.75
N HIS A 193 15.93 2.34 -0.57
CA HIS A 193 14.99 2.99 -1.46
C HIS A 193 13.70 2.18 -1.53
N VAL A 194 12.57 2.82 -1.26
CA VAL A 194 11.26 2.19 -1.26
C VAL A 194 10.48 2.70 -2.47
N ASP A 195 10.18 1.81 -3.40
CA ASP A 195 9.32 2.06 -4.55
C ASP A 195 7.87 1.67 -4.21
N ALA A 196 7.00 2.66 -4.13
CA ALA A 196 5.57 2.50 -3.89
C ALA A 196 4.72 2.67 -5.16
N GLN A 197 5.33 2.80 -6.35
CA GLN A 197 4.63 3.05 -7.61
C GLN A 197 3.66 1.91 -7.94
N LYS A 198 4.08 0.66 -7.76
CA LYS A 198 3.22 -0.52 -8.00
C LYS A 198 2.02 -0.55 -7.04
N LEU A 199 2.24 -0.24 -5.76
CA LEU A 199 1.18 -0.12 -4.77
C LEU A 199 0.20 1.00 -5.13
N LYS A 200 0.71 2.19 -5.46
CA LYS A 200 -0.10 3.34 -5.87
C LYS A 200 -0.98 2.98 -7.07
N TYR A 201 -0.41 2.39 -8.12
CA TYR A 201 -1.15 1.95 -9.29
C TYR A 201 -2.24 0.91 -8.95
N ALA A 202 -1.92 -0.08 -8.12
CA ALA A 202 -2.89 -1.09 -7.70
C ALA A 202 -4.06 -0.48 -6.92
N ILE A 203 -3.79 0.46 -6.00
CA ILE A 203 -4.83 1.15 -5.23
C ILE A 203 -5.67 2.05 -6.14
N THR A 204 -5.04 2.83 -7.04
CA THR A 204 -5.75 3.69 -8.00
C THR A 204 -6.69 2.87 -8.87
N ASN A 205 -6.23 1.75 -9.42
CA ASN A 205 -7.07 0.85 -10.21
C ASN A 205 -8.24 0.31 -9.39
N HIS A 206 -8.01 -0.07 -8.13
CA HIS A 206 -9.09 -0.50 -7.25
C HIS A 206 -10.12 0.60 -7.00
N ILE A 207 -9.69 1.82 -6.70
CA ILE A 207 -10.62 2.95 -6.51
C ILE A 207 -11.42 3.22 -7.78
N HIS A 208 -10.77 3.17 -8.95
CA HIS A 208 -11.46 3.34 -10.22
C HIS A 208 -12.51 2.26 -10.48
N ASP A 209 -12.17 0.98 -10.24
CA ASP A 209 -13.13 -0.13 -10.31
C ASP A 209 -14.32 0.07 -9.36
N TRP A 210 -14.07 0.62 -8.16
CA TRP A 210 -15.12 0.96 -7.21
C TRP A 210 -16.00 2.09 -7.73
N GLN A 211 -15.43 3.17 -8.25
CA GLN A 211 -16.16 4.29 -8.84
C GLN A 211 -17.05 3.82 -10.00
N LEU A 212 -16.54 3.00 -10.91
CA LEU A 212 -17.30 2.46 -12.04
C LEU A 212 -18.51 1.64 -11.57
N LYS A 213 -18.33 0.73 -10.63
CA LYS A 213 -19.43 -0.06 -10.06
C LYS A 213 -20.43 0.79 -9.29
N TYR A 214 -19.93 1.84 -8.63
CA TYR A 214 -20.78 2.77 -7.90
C TYR A 214 -21.70 3.54 -8.85
N ILE A 215 -21.14 4.03 -9.95
CA ILE A 215 -21.87 4.68 -11.04
C ILE A 215 -22.89 3.71 -11.66
N GLU A 216 -22.49 2.46 -11.94
CA GLU A 216 -23.39 1.44 -12.51
C GLU A 216 -24.57 1.13 -11.59
N TYR A 217 -24.32 1.02 -10.28
CA TYR A 217 -25.37 0.84 -9.29
C TYR A 217 -26.31 2.05 -9.21
N LEU A 218 -25.76 3.27 -9.20
CA LEU A 218 -26.55 4.49 -9.22
C LEU A 218 -27.43 4.57 -10.48
N LYS A 219 -26.90 4.20 -11.66
CA LYS A 219 -27.69 4.08 -12.90
C LYS A 219 -28.86 3.11 -12.72
N CYS A 220 -28.60 1.92 -12.17
CA CYS A 220 -29.62 0.90 -11.97
C CYS A 220 -30.75 1.39 -11.03
N VAL A 221 -30.40 2.01 -9.90
CA VAL A 221 -31.38 2.57 -8.95
C VAL A 221 -32.20 3.69 -9.59
N SER A 222 -31.53 4.65 -10.24
CA SER A 222 -32.20 5.79 -10.87
C SER A 222 -33.13 5.37 -12.01
N TYR A 223 -32.71 4.42 -12.86
CA TYR A 223 -33.54 3.90 -13.94
C TYR A 223 -34.70 3.08 -13.41
N GLY A 224 -34.49 2.23 -12.40
CA GLY A 224 -35.56 1.48 -11.75
C GLY A 224 -36.62 2.42 -11.17
N LEU A 225 -36.21 3.44 -10.41
CA LEU A 225 -37.14 4.41 -9.82
C LEU A 225 -37.97 5.17 -10.87
N ILE A 226 -37.37 5.61 -11.97
CA ILE A 226 -38.11 6.29 -13.05
C ILE A 226 -39.09 5.35 -13.75
N ILE A 227 -38.65 4.12 -14.06
CA ILE A 227 -39.50 3.13 -14.76
C ILE A 227 -40.68 2.75 -13.88
N ASP A 228 -40.44 2.46 -12.60
CA ASP A 228 -41.49 2.12 -11.64
C ASP A 228 -42.46 3.29 -11.42
N PHE A 229 -41.95 4.52 -11.34
CA PHE A 229 -42.78 5.72 -11.25
C PHE A 229 -43.67 5.89 -12.48
N ASN A 230 -43.09 5.78 -13.69
CA ASN A 230 -43.83 5.90 -14.94
C ASN A 230 -44.85 4.76 -15.12
N ASN A 231 -44.54 3.54 -14.67
CA ASN A 231 -45.49 2.43 -14.70
C ASN A 231 -46.68 2.68 -13.77
N LYS A 232 -46.44 3.15 -12.54
CA LYS A 232 -47.51 3.54 -11.61
C LYS A 232 -48.36 4.67 -12.17
N LEU A 233 -47.73 5.69 -12.76
CA LEU A 233 -48.44 6.81 -13.37
C LEU A 233 -49.31 6.35 -14.55
N ASN A 234 -48.78 5.50 -15.44
CA ASN A 234 -49.56 4.95 -16.55
C ASN A 234 -50.71 4.05 -16.08
N GLN A 235 -50.52 3.25 -15.03
CA GLN A 235 -51.59 2.44 -14.42
C GLN A 235 -52.70 3.32 -13.83
N ASN A 236 -52.34 4.39 -13.13
CA ASN A 236 -53.30 5.35 -12.59
C ASN A 236 -54.04 6.08 -13.72
N MET A 237 -53.33 6.52 -14.77
CA MET A 237 -53.93 7.17 -15.93
C MET A 237 -54.88 6.24 -16.70
N GLN A 238 -54.51 4.98 -16.89
CA GLN A 238 -55.37 3.97 -17.53
C GLN A 238 -56.64 3.73 -16.70
N SER A 239 -56.49 3.61 -15.37
CA SER A 239 -57.63 3.41 -14.45
C SER A 239 -58.58 4.62 -14.47
N MET A 240 -58.04 5.85 -14.56
CA MET A 240 -58.84 7.08 -14.68
C MET A 240 -59.47 7.31 -16.06
N SER A 241 -58.95 6.66 -17.11
CA SER A 241 -59.42 6.83 -18.48
C SER A 241 -60.58 5.90 -18.86
N ILE A 242 -60.97 4.97 -17.98
CA ILE A 242 -62.12 4.09 -18.17
C ILE A 242 -63.38 4.91 -17.90
N VAL A 243 -64.25 5.04 -18.90
CA VAL A 243 -65.56 5.70 -18.75
C VAL A 243 -66.48 4.76 -17.97
N PRO A 244 -66.87 5.08 -16.72
CA PRO A 244 -67.71 4.19 -15.92
C PRO A 244 -69.10 4.08 -16.54
N LYS A 245 -69.64 2.87 -16.63
CA LYS A 245 -71.00 2.63 -17.14
C LYS A 245 -71.98 2.30 -16.01
N GLU A 246 -71.49 1.84 -14.87
CA GLU A 246 -72.30 1.51 -13.68
C GLU A 246 -71.95 2.38 -12.46
N VAL A 247 -72.90 2.52 -11.52
CA VAL A 247 -72.76 3.36 -10.31
C VAL A 247 -71.70 2.82 -9.35
N GLU A 248 -71.52 1.49 -9.27
CA GLU A 248 -70.48 0.84 -8.47
C GLU A 248 -69.07 1.15 -9.01
N GLU A 249 -68.90 1.14 -10.34
CA GLU A 249 -67.65 1.52 -11.02
C GLU A 249 -67.30 3.01 -10.78
N LEU A 250 -68.32 3.86 -10.58
CA LEU A 250 -68.13 5.29 -10.32
C LEU A 250 -67.62 5.54 -8.88
N ILE A 251 -68.06 4.74 -7.91
CA ILE A 251 -67.58 4.81 -6.52
C ILE A 251 -66.13 4.29 -6.44
N GLU A 252 -65.79 3.24 -7.18
CA GLU A 252 -64.41 2.74 -7.28
C GLU A 252 -63.47 3.75 -7.97
N LEU A 253 -63.96 4.46 -8.99
CA LEU A 253 -63.21 5.53 -9.65
C LEU A 253 -62.97 6.71 -8.70
N GLU A 254 -63.98 7.13 -7.92
CA GLU A 254 -63.85 8.20 -6.92
C GLU A 254 -62.86 7.82 -5.80
N ALA A 255 -62.91 6.57 -5.32
CA ALA A 255 -61.94 6.06 -4.35
C ALA A 255 -60.51 6.03 -4.91
N THR A 256 -60.35 5.61 -6.17
CA THR A 256 -59.06 5.60 -6.87
C THR A 256 -58.53 7.02 -7.09
N PHE A 257 -59.41 7.97 -7.41
CA PHE A 257 -59.08 9.38 -7.55
C PHE A 257 -58.64 10.00 -6.22
N ASN A 258 -59.37 9.78 -5.13
CA ASN A 258 -59.01 10.30 -3.81
C ASN A 258 -57.68 9.70 -3.31
N ASN A 259 -57.45 8.40 -3.51
CA ASN A 259 -56.16 7.78 -3.17
C ASN A 259 -55.01 8.35 -4.01
N CYS A 260 -55.23 8.56 -5.32
CA CYS A 260 -54.22 9.19 -6.16
C CYS A 260 -53.94 10.63 -5.73
N PHE A 261 -54.98 11.38 -5.35
CA PHE A 261 -54.88 12.75 -4.88
C PHE A 261 -54.14 12.85 -3.54
N ASP A 262 -54.40 11.92 -2.61
CA ASP A 262 -53.69 11.82 -1.34
C ASP A 262 -52.24 11.35 -1.51
N ASP A 263 -51.94 10.59 -2.58
CA ASP A 263 -50.59 10.14 -2.93
C ASP A 263 -49.76 11.21 -3.68
N ILE A 264 -50.37 12.29 -4.16
CA ILE A 264 -49.69 13.39 -4.88
C ILE A 264 -48.46 13.92 -4.11
N PRO A 265 -48.53 14.24 -2.80
CA PRO A 265 -47.37 14.73 -2.05
C PRO A 265 -46.23 13.71 -2.01
N CYS A 266 -46.54 12.43 -1.89
CA CYS A 266 -45.55 11.35 -1.92
C CYS A 266 -44.94 11.18 -3.32
N MET A 267 -45.72 11.36 -4.38
CA MET A 267 -45.24 11.36 -5.76
C MET A 267 -44.32 12.56 -6.05
N MET A 268 -44.63 13.76 -5.55
CA MET A 268 -43.75 14.94 -5.67
C MET A 268 -42.38 14.70 -5.01
N LEU A 269 -42.36 14.15 -3.79
CA LEU A 269 -41.11 13.79 -3.11
C LEU A 269 -40.31 12.73 -3.89
N THR A 270 -41.00 11.80 -4.54
CA THR A 270 -40.37 10.77 -5.38
C THR A 270 -39.74 11.39 -6.63
N ILE A 271 -40.42 12.34 -7.28
CA ILE A 271 -39.89 13.10 -8.41
C ILE A 271 -38.67 13.93 -7.99
N GLU A 272 -38.74 14.64 -6.86
CA GLU A 272 -37.59 15.40 -6.34
C GLU A 272 -36.38 14.52 -6.07
N ASN A 273 -36.59 13.34 -5.48
CA ASN A 273 -35.53 12.36 -5.26
C ASN A 273 -34.94 11.87 -6.58
N ILE A 274 -35.78 11.51 -7.55
CA ILE A 274 -35.36 11.12 -8.91
C ILE A 274 -34.52 12.22 -9.54
N VAL A 275 -34.99 13.47 -9.53
CA VAL A 275 -34.27 14.62 -10.07
C VAL A 275 -32.89 14.76 -9.41
N ARG A 276 -32.82 14.68 -8.08
CA ARG A 276 -31.53 14.73 -7.36
C ARG A 276 -30.59 13.59 -7.74
N TYR A 277 -31.09 12.36 -7.89
CA TYR A 277 -30.25 11.24 -8.34
C TYR A 277 -29.73 11.44 -9.77
N PHE A 278 -30.55 11.99 -10.67
CA PHE A 278 -30.14 12.31 -12.05
C PHE A 278 -29.16 13.48 -12.12
N ASP A 279 -29.32 14.51 -11.28
CA ASP A 279 -28.39 15.63 -11.21
C ASP A 279 -27.01 15.19 -10.70
N VAL A 280 -26.96 14.20 -9.79
CA VAL A 280 -25.69 13.55 -9.39
C VAL A 280 -25.12 12.72 -10.55
N LEU A 281 -25.94 11.95 -11.26
CA LEU A 281 -25.48 11.18 -12.43
C LEU A 281 -24.92 12.08 -13.54
N GLU A 282 -25.57 13.22 -13.82
CA GLU A 282 -25.16 14.16 -14.87
C GLU A 282 -23.82 14.84 -14.56
N LYS A 283 -23.47 15.00 -13.28
CA LYS A 283 -22.16 15.52 -12.87
C LYS A 283 -21.00 14.53 -13.06
N TYR A 284 -21.26 13.22 -12.93
CA TYR A 284 -20.21 12.20 -12.91
C TYR A 284 -20.21 11.27 -14.13
N VAL A 285 -21.23 11.35 -14.99
CA VAL A 285 -21.41 10.42 -16.11
C VAL A 285 -21.85 11.18 -17.36
N SER A 286 -21.03 11.12 -18.41
CA SER A 286 -21.37 11.71 -19.72
C SER A 286 -22.35 10.87 -20.54
N ASP A 287 -22.39 9.56 -20.32
CA ASP A 287 -23.28 8.62 -21.02
C ASP A 287 -24.47 8.20 -20.15
N ILE A 288 -25.51 9.05 -20.13
CA ILE A 288 -26.83 8.72 -19.58
C ILE A 288 -27.71 8.20 -20.73
N LEU A 289 -28.47 7.12 -20.51
CA LEU A 289 -29.39 6.61 -21.53
C LEU A 289 -30.40 7.70 -21.96
N PRO A 290 -30.54 7.96 -23.27
CA PRO A 290 -31.49 8.96 -23.78
C PRO A 290 -32.94 8.61 -23.46
N GLU A 291 -33.25 7.32 -23.27
CA GLU A 291 -34.57 6.83 -22.87
C GLU A 291 -34.95 7.29 -21.45
N ALA A 292 -34.00 7.29 -20.52
CA ALA A 292 -34.22 7.78 -19.16
C ALA A 292 -34.38 9.31 -19.10
N LEU A 293 -33.65 10.04 -19.95
CA LEU A 293 -33.82 11.49 -20.13
C LEU A 293 -35.18 11.83 -20.75
N ASN A 294 -35.64 11.05 -21.71
CA ASN A 294 -36.97 11.20 -22.29
C ASN A 294 -38.08 10.87 -21.28
N LEU A 295 -37.88 9.87 -20.42
CA LEU A 295 -38.82 9.56 -19.33
C LEU A 295 -38.84 10.69 -18.28
N ARG A 296 -37.69 11.29 -17.94
CA ARG A 296 -37.64 12.50 -17.08
C ARG A 296 -38.42 13.67 -17.69
N LYS A 297 -38.28 13.92 -19.00
CA LYS A 297 -39.03 14.97 -19.72
C LYS A 297 -40.53 14.69 -19.75
N LYS A 298 -40.91 13.44 -20.05
CA LYS A 298 -42.31 13.00 -20.03
C LYS A 298 -42.95 13.11 -18.65
N ILE A 299 -42.21 12.83 -17.58
CA ILE A 299 -42.72 13.00 -16.22
C ILE A 299 -43.13 14.45 -15.96
N HIS A 300 -42.36 15.44 -16.44
CA HIS A 300 -42.73 16.87 -16.33
C HIS A 300 -43.84 17.31 -17.28
N GLU A 301 -44.07 16.62 -18.40
CA GLU A 301 -45.15 16.93 -19.33
C GLU A 301 -46.49 16.27 -18.95
N ILE A 302 -46.45 15.13 -18.24
CA ILE A 302 -47.64 14.37 -17.83
C ILE A 302 -48.16 14.85 -16.46
N TRP A 303 -47.30 15.43 -15.63
CA TRP A 303 -47.68 16.18 -14.43
C TRP A 303 -48.21 17.57 -14.78
#